data_AF-A0A5E4LI24-F1
#
_entry.id   AF-A0A5E4LI24-F1
#
_cell.length_a   1.000
_cell.length_b   1.000
_cell.length_c   1.000
_cell.angle_alpha   90.00
_cell.angle_beta   90.00
_cell.angle_gamma   90.00
#
_symmetry.space_group_name_H-M   'P 1'
#
loop_
_entity.id
_entity.type
_entity.pdbx_description
1 polymer ?
#
loop_
_entity_poly.entity_id
_entity_poly.type
_entity_poly.pdbx_seq_one_letter_code
_entity_poly.pdbx_strand_id
1 'polypeptide(L)'
;MLGHARRKAKDIDGSPGLTLRLRLLSGTIKMAGDLAVSEGRGAITAEDVKFAVQNSRPIEEQASEKYGSWYKASQADFGLKKEAPGTEVG
;
A
#
# COMPACT_ATOMS: atom_id res chain seq x y z
N MET A 1 -4.96 -13.97 0.31
CA MET A 1 -5.13 -13.16 1.54
C MET A 1 -3.92 -13.19 2.48
N LEU A 2 -3.44 -14.35 2.95
CA LEU A 2 -2.34 -14.43 3.93
C LEU A 2 -1.04 -13.73 3.50
N GLY A 3 -0.65 -13.86 2.24
CA GLY A 3 0.52 -13.14 1.70
C GLY A 3 0.36 -11.62 1.73
N HIS A 4 -0.85 -11.10 1.50
CA HIS A 4 -1.15 -9.68 1.61
C HIS A 4 -1.04 -9.21 3.07
N ALA A 5 -1.65 -9.95 4.01
CA ALA A 5 -1.56 -9.64 5.43
C ALA A 5 -0.10 -9.67 5.96
N ARG A 6 0.72 -10.60 5.47
CA ARG A 6 2.16 -10.66 5.79
C ARG A 6 2.93 -9.48 5.22
N ARG A 7 2.64 -9.09 3.97
CA ARG A 7 3.24 -7.91 3.35
C ARG A 7 2.90 -6.63 4.14
N LYS A 8 1.63 -6.45 4.52
CA LYS A 8 1.20 -5.30 5.33
C LYS A 8 1.83 -5.28 6.72
N ALA A 9 2.04 -6.43 7.35
CA ALA A 9 2.76 -6.53 8.62
C ALA A 9 4.20 -6.00 8.49
N LYS A 10 4.88 -6.38 7.41
CA LYS A 10 6.24 -5.92 7.12
C LYS A 10 6.28 -4.43 6.78
N ASP A 11 5.43 -4.00 5.84
CA ASP A 11 5.53 -2.67 5.22
C ASP A 11 4.95 -1.56 6.10
N ILE A 12 3.92 -1.86 6.91
CA ILE A 12 3.20 -0.87 7.72
C ILE A 12 3.48 -1.06 9.22
N ASP A 13 3.49 -2.31 9.70
CA ASP A 13 3.65 -2.58 11.14
C ASP A 13 5.13 -2.75 11.55
N GLY A 14 6.05 -2.88 10.57
CA GLY A 14 7.47 -3.12 10.83
C GLY A 14 7.76 -4.43 11.57
N SER A 15 6.82 -5.39 11.55
CA SER A 15 6.87 -6.62 12.35
C SER A 15 6.83 -7.86 11.47
N PRO A 16 7.55 -8.94 11.83
CA PRO A 16 7.29 -10.25 11.26
C PRO A 16 5.88 -10.74 11.67
N GLY A 17 5.26 -11.56 10.81
CA GLY A 17 3.95 -12.17 11.09
C GLY A 17 2.85 -11.71 10.14
N LEU A 18 1.63 -11.56 10.66
CA LEU A 18 0.44 -11.07 9.94
C LEU A 18 -0.02 -9.77 10.59
N THR A 19 -0.47 -8.81 9.77
CA THR A 19 -1.00 -7.55 10.29
C THR A 19 -2.27 -7.80 11.10
N LEU A 20 -2.40 -7.10 12.22
CA LEU A 20 -3.64 -7.07 13.02
C LEU A 20 -4.51 -5.87 12.66
N ARG A 21 -4.21 -5.16 11.57
CA ARG A 21 -5.06 -4.09 11.04
C ARG A 21 -6.29 -4.69 10.35
N LEU A 22 -7.18 -5.27 11.15
CA LEU A 22 -8.37 -5.99 10.67
C LEU A 22 -9.27 -5.11 9.82
N ARG A 23 -9.31 -3.80 10.07
CA ARG A 23 -10.05 -2.82 9.24
C ARG A 23 -9.53 -2.72 7.80
N LEU A 24 -8.22 -2.83 7.61
CA LEU A 24 -7.63 -2.86 6.27
C LEU A 24 -8.02 -4.17 5.57
N LEU A 25 -7.88 -5.29 6.27
CA LEU A 25 -8.22 -6.61 5.73
C LEU A 25 -9.72 -6.74 5.44
N SER A 26 -10.59 -6.16 6.27
CA SER A 26 -12.04 -6.13 6.03
C SER A 26 -12.40 -5.33 4.79
N GLY A 27 -11.65 -4.27 4.47
CA GLY A 27 -11.83 -3.52 3.23
C GLY A 27 -11.59 -4.38 1.99
N THR A 28 -10.52 -5.20 2.02
CA THR A 28 -10.24 -6.17 0.95
C THR A 28 -11.34 -7.24 0.83
N ILE A 29 -11.83 -7.78 1.96
CA ILE A 29 -12.91 -8.77 1.95
C ILE A 29 -14.21 -8.14 1.41
N LYS A 30 -14.52 -6.91 1.79
CA LYS A 30 -15.71 -6.20 1.33
C LYS A 30 -15.68 -6.00 -0.19
N MET A 31 -14.56 -5.53 -0.73
CA MET A 31 -14.39 -5.40 -2.19
C MET A 31 -14.53 -6.74 -2.92
N ALA A 32 -14.00 -7.83 -2.36
CA ALA A 32 -14.16 -9.17 -2.94
C ALA A 32 -15.64 -9.60 -2.95
N GLY A 33 -16.38 -9.29 -1.89
CA GLY A 33 -17.82 -9.50 -1.81
C GLY A 33 -18.60 -8.63 -2.81
N ASP A 34 -18.26 -7.35 -2.93
CA ASP A 34 -18.88 -6.42 -3.87
C ASP A 34 -18.71 -6.92 -5.32
N LEU A 35 -17.52 -7.43 -5.67
CA LEU A 35 -17.26 -8.03 -6.99
C LEU A 35 -18.10 -9.28 -7.20
N ALA A 36 -18.10 -10.22 -6.25
CA ALA A 36 -18.88 -11.45 -6.36
C ALA A 36 -20.38 -11.16 -6.56
N VAL A 37 -20.93 -10.22 -5.79
CA VAL A 37 -22.33 -9.77 -5.91
C VAL A 37 -22.59 -9.10 -7.26
N SER A 38 -21.66 -8.27 -7.74
CA SER A 38 -21.80 -7.61 -9.05
C SER A 38 -21.85 -8.58 -10.22
N GLU A 39 -21.22 -9.76 -10.08
CA GLU A 39 -21.25 -10.84 -11.05
C GLU A 39 -22.38 -11.86 -10.81
N GLY A 40 -23.28 -11.60 -9.86
CA GLY A 40 -24.40 -12.47 -9.53
C GLY A 40 -24.02 -13.77 -8.81
N ARG A 41 -22.80 -13.84 -8.24
CA ARG A 41 -22.32 -15.02 -7.50
C ARG A 41 -22.66 -14.91 -6.02
N GLY A 42 -23.12 -16.01 -5.43
CA GLY A 42 -23.46 -16.10 -4.00
C GLY A 42 -22.27 -16.34 -3.06
N ALA A 43 -21.08 -16.58 -3.61
CA ALA A 43 -19.88 -16.88 -2.84
C ALA A 43 -18.66 -16.16 -3.42
N ILE A 44 -17.80 -15.70 -2.53
CA ILE A 44 -16.48 -15.14 -2.86
C ILE A 44 -15.54 -16.28 -3.25
N THR A 45 -14.84 -16.14 -4.37
CA THR A 45 -13.81 -17.08 -4.82
C THR A 45 -12.40 -16.57 -4.55
N ALA A 46 -11.38 -17.39 -4.83
CA ALA A 46 -9.99 -16.98 -4.70
C ALA A 46 -9.62 -15.85 -5.66
N GLU A 47 -10.25 -15.83 -6.84
CA GLU A 47 -10.08 -14.81 -7.88
C GLU A 47 -10.56 -13.44 -7.39
N ASP A 48 -11.71 -13.38 -6.72
CA ASP A 48 -12.22 -12.14 -6.12
C ASP A 48 -11.26 -11.57 -5.10
N VAL A 49 -10.74 -12.43 -4.24
CA VAL A 49 -9.78 -12.02 -3.21
C VAL A 49 -8.48 -11.53 -3.85
N LYS A 50 -8.05 -12.17 -4.94
CA LYS A 50 -6.85 -11.75 -5.68
C LYS A 50 -7.06 -10.38 -6.33
N PHE A 51 -8.21 -10.18 -6.98
CA PHE A 51 -8.61 -8.90 -7.55
C PHE A 51 -8.67 -7.83 -6.46
N ALA A 52 -9.35 -8.11 -5.35
CA ALA A 52 -9.50 -7.18 -4.26
C ALA A 52 -8.16 -6.79 -3.63
N VAL A 53 -7.25 -7.73 -3.43
CA VAL A 53 -5.89 -7.44 -2.93
C VAL A 53 -5.14 -6.45 -3.84
N GLN A 54 -5.33 -6.55 -5.16
CA GLN A 54 -4.68 -5.67 -6.14
C GLN A 54 -5.33 -4.28 -6.18
N ASN A 55 -6.65 -4.21 -5.98
CA ASN A 55 -7.43 -2.99 -6.18
C ASN A 55 -7.80 -2.27 -4.87
N SER A 56 -7.69 -2.91 -3.70
CA SER A 56 -7.98 -2.32 -2.38
C SER A 56 -6.77 -1.57 -1.79
N ARG A 57 -5.89 -1.05 -2.64
CA ARG A 57 -4.64 -0.44 -2.18
C ARG A 57 -4.90 0.93 -1.56
N PRO A 58 -4.20 1.31 -0.47
CA PRO A 58 -4.28 2.65 0.09
C PRO A 58 -3.96 3.72 -0.95
N ILE A 59 -4.55 4.91 -0.79
CA ILE A 59 -4.37 6.03 -1.73
C ILE A 59 -2.90 6.43 -1.84
N GLU A 60 -2.12 6.27 -0.77
CA GLU A 60 -0.69 6.55 -0.71
C GLU A 60 0.10 5.60 -1.62
N GLU A 61 -0.27 4.32 -1.67
CA GLU A 61 0.34 3.34 -2.58
C GLU A 61 -0.05 3.64 -4.04
N GLN A 62 -1.31 4.00 -4.28
CA GLN A 62 -1.79 4.37 -5.61
C GLN A 62 -1.10 5.64 -6.11
N ALA A 63 -0.95 6.65 -5.25
CA ALA A 63 -0.24 7.88 -5.54
C ALA A 63 1.24 7.64 -5.80
N SER A 64 1.89 6.77 -5.01
CA SER A 64 3.29 6.42 -5.23
C SER A 64 3.53 5.70 -6.56
N GLU A 65 2.59 4.90 -7.07
CA GLU A 65 2.73 4.30 -8.39
C GLU A 65 2.44 5.28 -9.52
N LYS A 66 1.37 6.08 -9.37
CA LYS A 66 0.93 7.03 -10.39
C LYS A 66 1.88 8.21 -10.55
N TYR A 67 2.51 8.65 -9.47
CA TYR A 67 3.38 9.83 -9.43
C TYR A 67 4.82 9.49 -9.03
N GLY A 68 5.20 8.21 -8.94
CA GLY A 68 6.45 7.78 -8.31
C GLY A 68 7.73 8.45 -8.80
N SER A 69 7.90 8.69 -10.11
CA SER A 69 9.04 9.46 -10.61
C SER A 69 8.83 10.96 -10.51
N TRP A 70 7.62 11.45 -10.82
CA TRP A 70 7.29 12.88 -10.83
C TRP A 70 7.31 13.51 -9.44
N TYR A 71 6.76 12.85 -8.42
CA TYR A 71 6.71 13.32 -7.04
C TYR A 71 8.08 13.22 -6.36
N LYS A 72 8.89 12.19 -6.66
CA LYS A 72 10.28 12.10 -6.18
C LYS A 72 11.17 13.15 -6.86
N ALA A 73 11.02 13.38 -8.16
CA ALA A 73 11.74 14.43 -8.88
C ALA A 73 11.31 15.82 -8.39
N SER A 74 10.01 16.05 -8.20
CA SER A 74 9.47 17.32 -7.66
C SER A 74 9.93 17.58 -6.22
N GLN A 75 9.96 16.58 -5.34
CA GLN A 75 10.54 16.75 -4.00
C GLN A 75 12.06 16.99 -4.02
N ALA A 76 12.79 16.38 -4.97
CA ALA A 76 14.21 16.66 -5.16
C ALA A 76 14.46 18.10 -5.64
N ASP A 77 13.61 18.61 -6.53
CA ASP A 77 13.66 20.00 -7.02
C ASP A 77 13.21 21.04 -5.97
N PHE A 78 12.28 20.67 -5.05
CA PHE A 78 11.76 21.58 -4.01
C PHE A 78 12.67 21.75 -2.77
N GLY A 79 13.87 21.17 -2.74
CA GLY A 79 14.94 21.70 -1.90
C GLY A 79 14.99 21.22 -0.45
N LEU A 80 15.46 19.98 -0.24
CA LEU A 80 16.26 19.66 0.93
C LEU A 80 17.74 19.70 0.55
N LYS A 81 18.27 20.91 0.34
CA LYS A 81 19.71 21.14 0.40
C LYS A 81 20.10 20.95 1.87
N LYS A 82 20.58 19.75 2.21
CA LYS A 82 21.23 19.53 3.50
C LYS A 82 22.56 20.30 3.42
N GLU A 83 22.60 21.50 3.98
CA GLU A 83 23.88 22.18 4.20
C GLU A 83 24.75 21.24 5.03
N ALA A 84 25.91 20.88 4.48
CA ALA A 84 26.91 20.11 5.21
C ALA A 84 27.42 20.96 6.38
N PRO A 85 27.51 20.43 7.61
CA PRO A 85 28.08 21.18 8.71
C PRO A 85 29.59 21.39 8.44
N GLY A 86 29.96 22.67 8.44
CA GLY A 86 31.30 23.27 8.48
C GLY A 86 32.53 22.39 8.32
N THR A 87 33.31 22.68 7.27
CA THR A 87 34.76 22.46 7.33
C THR A 87 35.37 23.62 8.10
N GLU A 88 35.67 23.42 9.38
CA GLU A 88 36.72 24.20 10.04
C GLU A 88 38.06 23.78 9.42
N VAL A 89 38.79 24.74 8.86
CA VAL A 89 40.22 24.62 8.56
C VAL A 89 40.90 25.76 9.31
N GLY A 90 41.70 25.38 10.31
CA GLY A 90 42.70 26.24 10.93
C GLY A 90 43.93 26.45 10.06
#